data_AF-A0AAD8J257-F1
#
_entry.id   AF-A0AAD8J257-F1
#
_cell.length_a   1.000
_cell.length_b   1.000
_cell.length_c   1.000
_cell.angle_alpha   90.00
_cell.angle_beta   90.00
_cell.angle_gamma   90.00
#
_symmetry.space_group_name_H-M   'P 1'
#
loop_
_entity.id
_entity.type
_entity.pdbx_description
1 polymer ?
#
loop_
_entity_poly.entity_id
_entity_poly.type
_entity_poly.pdbx_seq_one_letter_code
_entity_poly.pdbx_strand_id
1 'polypeptide(L)'
;MRHMQTYKGDSKSWNSGFNEEKQNQIRKLRVKYNNAILSSQLNDKRESVMKEGKHLYIQYASWKLVNLVIQSSQPSQEEEQTMPKQGSTREQSGNKKTVTFAKKIDNYI
;
A
#
# COMPACT_ATOMS: atom_id res chain seq x y z
N MET A 1 -12.28 9.74 -39.03
CA MET A 1 -11.59 10.12 -37.77
C MET A 1 -12.28 9.40 -36.61
N ARG A 2 -11.72 8.29 -36.11
CA ARG A 2 -12.28 7.60 -34.94
C ARG A 2 -11.79 8.32 -33.68
N HIS A 3 -12.71 8.85 -32.89
CA HIS A 3 -12.42 9.36 -31.55
C HIS A 3 -11.76 8.25 -30.72
N MET A 4 -10.57 8.51 -30.19
CA MET A 4 -9.90 7.59 -29.27
C MET A 4 -10.71 7.58 -27.97
N GLN A 5 -11.56 6.56 -27.81
CA GLN A 5 -12.26 6.31 -26.55
C GLN A 5 -11.19 6.12 -25.47
N THR A 6 -11.18 7.00 -24.47
CA THR A 6 -10.24 6.89 -23.36
C THR A 6 -10.56 5.62 -22.59
N TYR A 7 -9.77 4.56 -22.82
CA TYR A 7 -9.80 3.37 -21.99
C TYR A 7 -9.41 3.79 -20.57
N LYS A 8 -10.40 3.99 -19.70
CA LYS A 8 -10.16 4.40 -18.31
C LYS A 8 -9.67 3.24 -17.43
N GLY A 9 -9.59 2.03 -18.00
CA GLY A 9 -9.41 0.79 -17.24
C GLY A 9 -10.54 0.57 -16.24
N ASP A 10 -10.70 -0.66 -15.78
CA ASP A 10 -11.54 -0.88 -14.61
C ASP A 10 -10.74 -0.51 -13.36
N SER A 11 -11.30 0.39 -12.54
CA SER A 11 -10.68 0.86 -11.30
C SER A 11 -10.28 -0.26 -10.34
N LYS A 12 -10.95 -1.42 -10.40
CA LYS A 12 -10.65 -2.59 -9.57
C LYS A 12 -9.47 -3.41 -10.10
N SER A 13 -9.14 -3.29 -11.38
CA SER A 13 -8.06 -4.04 -12.05
C SER A 13 -6.94 -3.14 -12.57
N TRP A 14 -6.98 -1.84 -12.29
CA TRP A 14 -5.94 -0.91 -12.70
C TRP A 14 -4.63 -1.17 -11.95
N ASN A 15 -3.66 -1.75 -12.65
CA ASN A 15 -2.28 -1.88 -12.21
C ASN A 15 -1.41 -1.02 -13.12
N SER A 16 -0.60 -0.12 -12.55
CA SER A 16 0.29 0.73 -13.34
C SER A 16 1.56 0.02 -13.83
N GLY A 17 1.70 -1.29 -13.58
CA GLY A 17 2.86 -2.10 -13.97
C GLY A 17 4.15 -1.74 -13.24
N PHE A 18 4.09 -0.85 -12.24
CA PHE A 18 5.25 -0.43 -11.46
C PHE A 18 5.48 -1.35 -10.28
N ASN A 19 6.75 -1.65 -10.00
CA ASN A 19 7.16 -2.33 -8.77
C ASN A 19 6.89 -1.44 -7.53
N GLU A 20 6.91 -2.04 -6.36
CA GLU A 20 6.54 -1.38 -5.10
C GLU A 20 7.38 -0.12 -4.80
N GLU A 21 8.66 -0.14 -5.14
CA GLU A 21 9.56 1.00 -4.95
C GLU A 21 9.11 2.21 -5.78
N LYS A 22 8.84 2.01 -7.07
CA LYS A 22 8.34 3.09 -7.95
C LYS A 22 6.94 3.55 -7.53
N GLN A 23 6.09 2.65 -7.05
CA GLN A 23 4.79 3.02 -6.48
C GLN A 23 4.94 3.93 -5.27
N ASN A 24 5.87 3.62 -4.37
CA ASN A 24 6.17 4.44 -3.20
C ASN A 24 6.73 5.81 -3.59
N GLN A 25 7.59 5.89 -4.61
CA GLN A 25 8.07 7.16 -5.15
C GLN A 25 6.93 8.00 -5.74
N ILE A 26 6.06 7.39 -6.55
CA ILE A 26 4.87 8.06 -7.11
C ILE A 26 3.95 8.54 -5.98
N ARG A 27 3.72 7.73 -4.95
CA ARG A 27 2.93 8.12 -3.77
C ARG A 27 3.51 9.37 -3.11
N LYS A 28 4.82 9.41 -2.88
CA LYS A 28 5.51 10.59 -2.29
C LYS A 28 5.33 11.84 -3.16
N LEU A 29 5.47 11.70 -4.49
CA LEU A 29 5.27 12.80 -5.42
C LEU A 29 3.81 13.30 -5.40
N ARG A 30 2.83 12.39 -5.39
CA ARG A 30 1.41 12.74 -5.28
C ARG A 30 1.13 13.53 -4.01
N VAL A 31 1.65 13.08 -2.87
CA VAL A 31 1.50 13.82 -1.60
C VAL A 31 2.12 15.21 -1.70
N LYS A 32 3.34 15.33 -2.23
CA LYS A 32 4.05 16.61 -2.35
C LYS A 32 3.28 17.62 -3.20
N TYR A 33 2.89 17.23 -4.42
CA TYR A 33 2.25 18.14 -5.37
C TYR A 33 0.79 18.42 -5.02
N ASN A 34 0.03 17.40 -4.61
CA ASN A 34 -1.37 17.61 -4.25
C ASN A 34 -1.49 18.51 -3.01
N ASN A 35 -0.62 18.34 -2.02
CA ASN A 35 -0.63 19.23 -0.86
C ASN A 35 -0.40 20.69 -1.28
N ALA A 36 0.60 20.95 -2.14
CA ALA A 36 0.88 22.29 -2.63
C ALA A 36 -0.32 22.89 -3.41
N ILE A 37 -0.96 22.11 -4.28
CA ILE A 37 -2.14 22.56 -5.04
C ILE A 37 -3.32 22.85 -4.11
N LEU A 38 -3.62 21.91 -3.20
CA LEU A 38 -4.78 21.99 -2.32
C LEU A 38 -4.66 23.11 -1.28
N SER A 39 -3.45 23.39 -0.80
CA SER A 39 -3.17 24.46 0.16
C SER A 39 -2.92 25.84 -0.47
N SER A 40 -2.80 25.89 -1.80
CA SER A 40 -2.56 27.12 -2.57
C SER A 40 -3.65 28.16 -2.36
N GLN A 41 -3.26 29.44 -2.33
CA GLN A 41 -4.20 30.56 -2.24
C GLN A 41 -5.14 30.65 -3.45
N LEU A 42 -4.73 30.09 -4.60
CA LEU A 42 -5.54 30.06 -5.83
C LEU A 42 -6.61 28.96 -5.80
N ASN A 43 -6.64 28.12 -4.76
CA ASN A 43 -7.68 27.12 -4.61
C ASN A 43 -8.89 27.73 -3.88
N ASP A 44 -9.98 27.97 -4.61
CA ASP A 44 -11.23 28.51 -4.06
C ASP A 44 -11.80 27.65 -2.91
N LYS A 45 -11.50 26.35 -2.91
CA LYS A 45 -11.94 25.40 -1.86
C LYS A 45 -10.90 25.19 -0.77
N ARG A 46 -9.83 25.98 -0.73
CA ARG A 46 -8.71 25.82 0.21
C ARG A 46 -9.18 25.68 1.65
N GLU A 47 -10.07 26.54 2.11
CA GLU A 47 -10.52 26.52 3.51
C GLU A 47 -11.23 25.20 3.87
N SER A 48 -12.14 24.75 3.02
CA SER A 48 -12.85 23.47 3.19
C SER A 48 -11.85 22.31 3.22
N VAL A 49 -10.92 22.26 2.27
CA VAL A 49 -9.92 21.19 2.18
C VAL A 49 -9.00 21.19 3.40
N MET A 50 -8.56 22.36 3.86
CA MET A 50 -7.70 22.47 5.05
C MET A 50 -8.45 22.06 6.33
N LYS A 51 -9.74 22.39 6.44
CA LYS A 51 -10.58 21.97 7.57
C LYS A 51 -10.73 20.45 7.61
N GLU A 52 -11.07 19.83 6.49
CA GLU A 52 -11.20 18.38 6.36
C GLU A 52 -9.86 17.67 6.59
N GLY A 53 -8.76 18.20 6.03
CA GLY A 53 -7.42 17.67 6.23
C GLY A 53 -7.00 17.66 7.71
N LYS A 54 -7.31 18.74 8.46
CA LYS A 54 -7.09 18.78 9.92
C LYS A 54 -7.92 17.73 10.65
N HIS A 55 -9.18 17.57 10.29
CA HIS A 55 -10.07 16.58 10.89
C HIS A 55 -9.54 15.15 10.69
N LEU A 56 -9.17 14.80 9.46
CA LEU A 56 -8.59 13.50 9.12
C LEU A 56 -7.28 13.23 9.86
N TYR A 57 -6.43 14.24 10.00
CA TYR A 57 -5.19 14.12 10.76
C TYR A 57 -5.44 13.77 12.23
N ILE A 58 -6.39 14.46 12.87
CA ILE A 58 -6.78 14.19 14.26
C ILE A 58 -7.32 12.77 14.37
N GLN A 59 -8.25 12.37 13.49
CA GLN A 59 -8.80 11.01 13.48
C GLN A 59 -7.72 9.94 13.35
N TYR A 60 -6.76 10.13 12.43
CA TYR A 60 -5.66 9.19 12.24
C TYR A 60 -4.73 9.12 13.45
N ALA A 61 -4.38 10.26 14.05
CA ALA A 61 -3.56 10.31 15.25
C ALA A 61 -4.25 9.59 16.43
N SER A 62 -5.54 9.84 16.62
CA SER A 62 -6.36 9.15 17.62
C SER A 62 -6.40 7.65 17.38
N TRP A 63 -6.67 7.21 16.15
CA TRP A 63 -6.67 5.79 15.80
C TRP A 63 -5.33 5.12 16.06
N LYS A 64 -4.22 5.79 15.72
CA LYS A 64 -2.87 5.27 15.96
C LYS A 64 -2.58 5.10 17.45
N LEU A 65 -3.01 6.05 18.29
CA LEU A 65 -2.90 5.94 19.74
C LEU A 65 -3.72 4.78 20.30
N VAL A 66 -4.97 4.62 19.84
CA VAL A 66 -5.83 3.50 20.25
C VAL A 66 -5.17 2.16 19.90
N ASN A 67 -4.66 2.00 18.68
CA ASN A 67 -3.98 0.78 18.29
C ASN A 67 -2.72 0.50 19.12
N LEU A 68 -1.94 1.54 19.44
CA LEU A 68 -0.77 1.40 20.30
C LEU A 68 -1.16 0.89 21.70
N VAL A 69 -2.21 1.47 22.28
CA VAL A 69 -2.72 1.05 23.60
C VAL A 69 -3.20 -0.39 23.56
N ILE A 70 -3.96 -0.78 22.53
CA ILE A 70 -4.43 -2.16 22.34
C ILE A 70 -3.24 -3.12 22.25
N GLN A 71 -2.23 -2.81 21.44
CA GLN A 71 -1.02 -3.63 21.31
C GLN A 71 -0.27 -3.76 22.63
N SER A 72 -0.17 -2.68 23.42
CA SER A 72 0.48 -2.72 24.73
C SER A 72 -0.33 -3.44 25.83
N SER A 73 -1.64 -3.60 25.63
CA SER A 73 -2.55 -4.25 26.59
C SER A 73 -2.77 -5.72 26.29
N GLN A 74 -2.27 -6.23 25.16
CA GLN A 74 -2.29 -7.66 24.89
C GLN A 74 -1.30 -8.34 25.85
N PRO A 75 -1.73 -9.31 26.68
CA PRO A 75 -0.82 -10.05 27.51
C PRO A 75 0.16 -10.78 26.59
N SER A 76 1.46 -10.52 26.78
CA SER A 76 2.51 -11.37 26.24
C SER A 76 2.21 -12.79 26.69
N GLN A 77 1.75 -13.65 25.78
CA GLN A 77 1.95 -15.07 26.01
C GLN A 77 3.46 -15.25 26.07
N GLU A 78 3.89 -15.80 27.20
CA GLU A 78 5.26 -16.12 27.54
C GLU A 78 5.94 -16.83 26.36
N GLU A 79 6.91 -16.17 25.70
CA GLU A 79 7.98 -16.92 25.06
C GLU A 79 9.00 -17.21 26.17
N GLU A 80 8.95 -18.45 26.67
CA GLU A 80 10.06 -19.07 27.38
C GLU A 80 11.37 -18.81 26.63
N GLN A 81 12.29 -18.15 27.33
CA GLN A 81 13.74 -18.36 27.35
C GLN A 81 14.32 -19.12 26.13
N THR A 82 15.17 -18.54 25.30
CA THR A 82 16.59 -18.33 25.64
C THR A 82 17.29 -17.57 24.49
N MET A 83 18.05 -16.52 24.83
CA MET A 83 19.22 -16.08 24.05
C MET A 83 20.48 -16.52 24.84
N PRO A 84 21.70 -16.63 24.28
CA PRO A 84 22.14 -16.44 22.88
C PRO A 84 23.06 -17.57 22.37
N LYS A 85 23.17 -17.82 21.05
CA LYS A 85 24.39 -18.38 20.46
C LYS A 85 24.71 -17.79 19.10
N GLN A 86 25.90 -17.18 19.02
CA GLN A 86 26.62 -16.87 17.79
C GLN A 86 26.88 -18.16 17.00
N GLY A 87 26.79 -18.09 15.67
CA GLY A 87 27.17 -19.20 14.79
C GLY A 87 26.84 -18.95 13.33
N SER A 88 27.83 -18.45 12.58
CA SER A 88 27.94 -18.62 11.14
C SER A 88 27.71 -20.09 10.75
N THR A 89 26.93 -20.39 9.69
CA THR A 89 27.38 -20.99 8.42
C THR A 89 26.18 -21.23 7.47
N ARG A 90 26.42 -20.88 6.20
CA ARG A 90 25.68 -21.15 4.96
C ARG A 90 25.16 -22.59 4.81
N GLU A 91 23.95 -22.77 4.29
CA GLU A 91 23.64 -23.84 3.32
C GLU A 91 22.35 -23.59 2.52
N GLN A 92 22.45 -23.84 1.22
CA GLN A 92 21.40 -23.69 0.21
C GLN A 92 20.46 -24.91 0.24
N SER A 93 19.15 -24.69 0.09
CA SER A 93 18.23 -25.76 -0.32
C SER A 93 17.14 -25.18 -1.22
N GLY A 94 17.11 -25.65 -2.47
CA GLY A 94 16.29 -25.10 -3.54
C GLY A 94 14.85 -25.59 -3.51
N ASN A 95 13.91 -24.65 -3.59
CA ASN A 95 12.50 -24.97 -3.83
C ASN A 95 12.25 -25.09 -5.34
N LYS A 96 12.17 -26.33 -5.83
CA LYS A 96 11.71 -26.66 -7.18
C LYS A 96 10.26 -26.20 -7.33
N LYS A 97 9.99 -25.22 -8.21
CA LYS A 97 8.62 -24.83 -8.58
C LYS A 97 8.13 -25.74 -9.69
N THR A 98 7.18 -26.62 -9.39
CA THR A 98 6.44 -27.39 -10.39
C THR A 98 5.44 -26.46 -11.08
N VAL A 99 5.54 -26.31 -12.40
CA VAL A 99 4.60 -25.53 -13.23
C VAL A 99 3.60 -26.51 -13.85
N THR A 100 2.32 -26.33 -13.55
CA THR A 100 1.23 -27.08 -14.19
C THR A 100 0.58 -26.20 -15.25
N PHE A 101 0.60 -26.64 -16.51
CA PHE A 101 -0.04 -25.93 -17.62
C PHE A 101 -1.56 -26.20 -17.61
N ALA A 102 -2.37 -25.15 -17.71
CA ALA A 102 -3.81 -25.29 -17.91
C ALA A 102 -4.10 -25.73 -19.36
N LYS A 103 -4.88 -26.81 -19.48
CA LYS A 103 -5.30 -27.43 -20.74
C LYS A 103 -6.27 -26.50 -21.48
N LYS A 104 -6.03 -26.31 -22.77
CA LYS A 104 -6.83 -25.52 -23.72
C LYS A 104 -8.28 -26.05 -23.72
N ILE A 105 -9.25 -25.20 -23.38
CA ILE A 105 -10.67 -25.50 -23.58
C ILE A 105 -11.02 -24.98 -24.97
N ASP A 106 -10.87 -25.84 -25.97
CA ASP A 106 -11.52 -25.63 -27.27
C ASP A 106 -12.97 -26.09 -27.10
N ASN A 107 -13.92 -25.15 -27.09
CA ASN A 107 -15.34 -25.38 -27.35
C ASN A 107 -16.04 -24.03 -27.54
N TYR A 108 -16.13 -23.55 -28.78
CA TYR A 108 -17.24 -22.72 -29.21
C TYR A 108 -18.05 -23.57 -30.20
N ILE A 109 -19.33 -23.70 -29.88
CA ILE A 109 -20.41 -24.34 -30.66
C ILE A 109 -20.56 -23.62 -32.00
#